data_AF-A0A2E0K3T2-F1
#
_entry.id   AF-A0A2E0K3T2-F1
#
_cell.length_a   1.000
_cell.length_b   1.000
_cell.length_c   1.000
_cell.angle_alpha   90.00
_cell.angle_beta   90.00
_cell.angle_gamma   90.00
#
_symmetry.space_group_name_H-M   'P 1'
#
loop_
_entity.id
_entity.type
_entity.pdbx_description
1 polymer ?
#
loop_
_entity_poly.entity_id
_entity_poly.type
_entity_poly.pdbx_seq_one_letter_code
_entity_poly.pdbx_strand_id
1 'polypeptide(L)'
;MLVSSLLFIATGIVAAQTDAADNASTEAAMKMIGAGLALGLTGIGTGMSQGQIGAAAVGMLAEDSDRFTHALIFTALPETIVLFGFLAMFLL
;
A
#
# COMPACT_ATOMS: atom_id res chain seq x y z
N MET A 1 22.73 16.07 -43.33
CA MET A 1 21.57 16.54 -42.54
C MET A 1 20.77 15.36 -41.98
N LEU A 2 20.17 14.49 -42.82
CA LEU A 2 19.40 13.32 -42.35
C LEU A 2 20.23 12.29 -41.52
N VAL A 3 21.47 12.01 -41.93
CA VAL A 3 22.34 11.04 -41.23
C VAL A 3 22.79 11.58 -39.87
N SER A 4 23.08 12.89 -39.78
CA SER A 4 23.48 13.55 -38.53
C SER A 4 22.33 13.64 -37.53
N SER A 5 21.08 13.85 -38.00
CA SER A 5 19.90 13.82 -37.12
C SER A 5 19.60 12.41 -36.61
N LEU A 6 19.82 11.37 -37.43
CA LEU A 6 19.61 9.98 -37.01
C LEU A 6 20.64 9.53 -35.96
N LEU A 7 21.89 9.96 -36.10
CA LEU A 7 22.95 9.68 -35.12
C LEU A 7 22.69 10.37 -33.77
N PHE A 8 22.14 11.59 -33.78
CA PHE A 8 21.74 12.31 -32.56
C PHE A 8 20.56 11.66 -31.82
N ILE A 9 19.61 11.09 -32.57
CA ILE A 9 18.49 10.32 -32.00
C ILE A 9 19.01 9.00 -31.41
N ALA A 10 19.92 8.32 -32.11
CA ALA A 10 20.51 7.07 -31.62
C ALA A 10 21.36 7.27 -30.35
N THR A 11 22.16 8.33 -30.25
CA THR A 11 22.89 8.66 -29.02
C THR A 11 21.98 9.11 -27.89
N GLY A 12 20.88 9.80 -28.18
CA GLY A 12 19.85 10.15 -27.18
C GLY A 12 19.13 8.92 -26.59
N ILE A 13 18.84 7.92 -27.43
CA ILE A 13 18.24 6.64 -27.00
C ILE A 13 19.22 5.84 -26.15
N VAL A 14 20.50 5.77 -26.56
CA VAL A 14 21.55 5.06 -25.80
C VAL A 14 21.86 5.75 -24.46
N ALA A 15 21.84 7.10 -24.40
CA ALA A 15 22.02 7.84 -23.16
C ALA A 15 20.86 7.59 -22.18
N ALA A 16 19.61 7.67 -22.64
CA ALA A 16 18.43 7.37 -21.82
C ALA A 16 18.42 5.90 -21.31
N GLN A 17 18.98 4.97 -22.10
CA GLN A 17 19.08 3.57 -21.72
C GLN A 17 20.24 3.28 -20.74
N THR A 18 21.27 4.14 -20.71
CA THR A 18 22.40 4.00 -19.77
C THR A 18 21.99 4.45 -18.35
N ASP A 19 21.18 5.51 -18.23
CA ASP A 19 20.58 5.95 -16.95
C ASP A 19 19.65 4.90 -16.32
N ALA A 20 18.98 4.08 -17.13
CA ALA A 20 18.09 3.02 -16.63
C ALA A 20 18.86 1.86 -15.96
N ALA A 21 20.12 1.63 -16.32
CA ALA A 21 20.91 0.52 -15.77
C ALA A 21 21.51 0.84 -14.39
N ASP A 22 21.90 2.09 -14.14
CA ASP A 22 22.51 2.52 -12.85
C ASP A 22 21.49 2.76 -11.74
N ASN A 23 20.19 2.86 -12.06
CA ASN A 23 19.13 3.19 -11.10
C ASN A 23 18.31 1.99 -10.59
N ALA A 24 18.55 0.78 -11.08
CA ALA A 24 17.73 -0.40 -10.76
C ALA A 24 17.66 -0.70 -9.25
N SER A 25 18.76 -0.52 -8.52
CA SER A 25 18.81 -0.71 -7.07
C SER A 25 18.07 0.40 -6.31
N THR A 26 18.19 1.65 -6.75
CA THR A 26 17.50 2.81 -6.18
C THR A 26 15.99 2.72 -6.41
N GLU A 27 15.55 2.31 -7.59
CA GLU A 27 14.13 2.07 -7.88
C GLU A 27 13.54 0.96 -7.00
N ALA A 28 14.26 -0.16 -6.85
CA ALA A 28 13.83 -1.24 -5.96
C ALA A 28 13.75 -0.78 -4.49
N ALA A 29 14.74 -0.02 -4.01
CA ALA A 29 14.74 0.52 -2.66
C ALA A 29 13.57 1.48 -2.40
N MET A 30 13.26 2.37 -3.34
CA MET A 30 12.11 3.28 -3.23
C MET A 30 10.78 2.54 -3.23
N LYS A 31 10.63 1.49 -4.06
CA LYS A 31 9.44 0.62 -4.05
C LYS A 31 9.23 -0.06 -2.71
N MET A 32 10.28 -0.64 -2.13
CA MET A 32 10.20 -1.30 -0.81
C MET A 32 9.84 -0.31 0.31
N ILE A 33 10.38 0.91 0.28
CA ILE A 33 10.02 1.97 1.23
C ILE A 33 8.55 2.37 1.04
N GLY A 34 8.10 2.53 -0.20
CA GLY A 34 6.70 2.84 -0.52
C GLY A 34 5.74 1.74 -0.04
N ALA A 35 6.09 0.47 -0.25
CA ALA A 35 5.34 -0.68 0.22
C ALA A 35 5.21 -0.72 1.75
N GLY A 36 6.31 -0.48 2.47
CA GLY A 36 6.31 -0.41 3.93
C GLY A 36 5.50 0.77 4.47
N LEU A 37 5.57 1.93 3.83
CA LEU A 37 4.77 3.11 4.21
C LEU A 37 3.28 2.88 3.97
N ALA A 38 2.89 2.28 2.84
CA ALA A 38 1.50 1.98 2.54
C ALA A 38 0.87 1.04 3.59
N LEU A 39 1.56 -0.06 3.94
CA LEU A 39 1.09 -0.98 4.99
C LEU A 39 1.13 -0.33 6.38
N GLY A 40 2.19 0.40 6.71
CA GLY A 40 2.34 1.03 8.03
C GLY A 40 1.26 2.08 8.31
N LEU A 41 0.99 2.97 7.35
CA LEU A 41 0.00 4.04 7.52
C LEU A 41 -1.43 3.50 7.58
N THR A 42 -1.76 2.52 6.74
CA THR A 42 -3.06 1.86 6.80
C THR A 42 -3.25 1.12 8.13
N GLY A 43 -2.23 0.41 8.61
CA GLY A 43 -2.25 -0.28 9.90
C GLY A 43 -2.48 0.64 11.11
N ILE A 44 -1.90 1.85 11.10
CA ILE A 44 -2.17 2.85 12.15
C ILE A 44 -3.64 3.29 12.13
N GLY A 45 -4.17 3.60 10.93
CA GLY A 45 -5.56 4.00 10.78
C GLY A 45 -6.55 2.90 11.19
N THR A 46 -6.27 1.65 10.84
CA THR A 46 -7.12 0.51 11.20
C THR A 46 -7.12 0.27 12.70
N GLY A 47 -5.95 0.24 13.34
CA GLY A 47 -5.84 0.06 14.78
C GLY A 47 -6.59 1.12 15.59
N MET A 48 -6.50 2.39 15.18
CA MET A 48 -7.22 3.48 15.84
C MET A 48 -8.75 3.30 15.76
N SER A 49 -9.26 2.90 14.60
CA SER A 49 -10.70 2.65 14.42
C SER A 49 -11.17 1.38 15.15
N GLN A 50 -10.36 0.32 15.14
CA GLN A 50 -10.72 -0.94 15.79
C GLN A 50 -10.80 -0.84 17.30
N GLY A 51 -9.95 -0.03 17.95
CA GLY A 51 -9.99 0.14 19.40
C GLY A 51 -11.37 0.62 19.90
N GLN A 52 -11.97 1.59 19.19
CA GLN A 52 -13.30 2.11 19.52
C GLN A 52 -14.42 1.14 19.17
N ILE A 53 -14.33 0.49 18.01
CA ILE A 53 -15.34 -0.48 17.55
C ILE A 53 -15.37 -1.70 18.46
N GLY A 54 -14.20 -2.21 18.86
CA GLY A 54 -14.08 -3.34 19.79
C GLY A 54 -14.68 -3.02 21.16
N ALA A 55 -14.43 -1.82 21.70
CA ALA A 55 -15.05 -1.39 22.96
C ALA A 55 -16.58 -1.35 22.87
N ALA A 56 -17.13 -0.83 21.76
CA ALA A 56 -18.57 -0.81 21.51
C ALA A 56 -19.15 -2.23 21.32
N ALA A 57 -18.42 -3.11 20.63
CA ALA A 57 -18.82 -4.50 20.40
C ALA A 57 -18.91 -5.31 21.70
N VAL A 58 -17.96 -5.12 22.62
CA VAL A 58 -18.00 -5.75 23.96
C VAL A 58 -19.18 -5.20 24.77
N GLY A 59 -19.45 -3.90 24.69
CA GLY A 59 -20.63 -3.30 25.32
C GLY A 59 -21.95 -3.88 24.80
N MET A 60 -22.08 -4.03 23.48
CA MET A 60 -23.23 -4.68 22.84
C MET A 60 -23.42 -6.11 23.37
N LEU A 61 -22.34 -6.89 23.45
CA LEU A 61 -22.40 -8.28 23.91
C LEU A 61 -22.74 -8.39 25.40
N ALA A 62 -22.38 -7.38 26.21
CA ALA A 62 -22.74 -7.32 27.62
C ALA A 62 -24.24 -7.06 27.82
N GLU A 63 -24.90 -6.36 26.90
CA GLU A 63 -26.35 -6.11 26.93
C GLU A 63 -27.14 -7.30 26.36
N ASP A 64 -26.70 -7.85 25.23
CA ASP A 64 -27.37 -8.95 24.53
C ASP A 64 -26.34 -9.85 23.83
N SER A 65 -26.14 -11.04 24.40
CA SER A 65 -25.15 -12.00 23.92
C SER A 65 -25.53 -12.66 22.59
N ASP A 66 -26.80 -12.62 22.19
CA ASP A 66 -27.26 -13.16 20.91
C ASP A 66 -26.79 -12.30 19.73
N ARG A 67 -26.33 -11.07 20.00
CA ARG A 67 -25.80 -10.13 19.00
C ARG A 67 -24.34 -10.35 18.64
N PHE A 68 -23.72 -11.44 19.10
CA PHE A 68 -22.32 -11.76 18.81
C PHE A 68 -21.97 -11.65 17.32
N THR A 69 -22.82 -12.14 16.42
CA THR A 69 -22.59 -12.07 14.98
C THR A 69 -22.53 -10.62 14.47
N HIS A 70 -23.38 -9.74 14.99
CA HIS A 70 -23.35 -8.31 14.61
C HIS A 70 -22.09 -7.63 15.16
N ALA A 71 -21.73 -7.93 16.42
CA ALA A 71 -20.47 -7.47 17.01
C ALA A 71 -19.27 -7.90 16.16
N LEU A 72 -19.23 -9.14 15.69
CA LEU A 72 -18.17 -9.67 14.83
C LEU A 72 -18.08 -8.91 13.50
N ILE A 73 -19.22 -8.72 12.81
CA ILE A 73 -19.26 -8.02 11.53
C ILE A 73 -18.73 -6.59 11.68
N PHE A 74 -19.21 -5.84 12.68
CA PHE A 74 -18.75 -4.47 12.88
C PHE A 74 -17.26 -4.39 13.22
N THR A 75 -16.74 -5.33 14.02
CA THR A 75 -15.32 -5.37 14.38
C THR A 75 -14.42 -5.75 13.19
N ALA A 76 -14.95 -6.51 12.22
CA ALA A 76 -14.23 -6.90 11.01
C ALA A 76 -14.24 -5.84 9.89
N LEU A 77 -15.21 -4.92 9.86
CA LEU A 77 -15.29 -3.88 8.81
C LEU A 77 -13.99 -3.07 8.61
N PRO A 78 -13.30 -2.60 9.68
CA PRO A 78 -12.06 -1.84 9.55
C PRO A 78 -10.89 -2.64 8.96
N GLU A 79 -10.91 -3.97 9.04
CA GLU A 79 -9.83 -4.82 8.49
C GLU A 79 -9.70 -4.64 6.98
N THR A 80 -10.78 -4.25 6.29
CA THR A 80 -10.73 -3.95 4.86
C THR A 80 -9.74 -2.84 4.51
N ILE A 81 -9.54 -1.87 5.40
CA ILE A 81 -8.64 -0.74 5.20
C ILE A 81 -7.18 -1.22 5.22
N VAL A 82 -6.80 -2.11 6.16
CA VAL A 82 -5.42 -2.64 6.21
C VAL A 82 -5.18 -3.61 5.07
N LEU A 83 -6.20 -4.36 4.64
CA LEU A 83 -6.09 -5.25 3.50
C LEU A 83 -5.79 -4.50 2.19
N PHE A 84 -6.30 -3.27 2.01
CA PHE A 84 -5.90 -2.45 0.85
C PHE A 84 -4.44 -1.99 0.91
N GLY A 85 -3.93 -1.65 2.09
CA GLY A 85 -2.51 -1.32 2.28
C GLY A 85 -1.60 -2.54 2.10
N PHE A 86 -2.04 -3.70 2.57
CA PHE A 86 -1.40 -4.99 2.35
C PHE A 86 -1.37 -5.35 0.87
N LEU A 87 -2.46 -5.15 0.14
CA LEU A 87 -2.51 -5.34 -1.30
C LEU A 87 -1.50 -4.42 -2.02
N ALA A 88 -1.46 -3.14 -1.64
CA ALA A 88 -0.50 -2.19 -2.22
C ALA A 88 0.96 -2.61 -2.01
N MET A 89 1.28 -3.22 -0.86
CA MET A 89 2.61 -3.77 -0.58
C MET A 89 3.01 -4.89 -1.56
N PHE A 90 2.08 -5.74 -2.00
CA PHE A 90 2.40 -6.81 -2.98
C PHE A 90 2.52 -6.30 -4.41
N LEU A 91 1.91 -5.16 -4.71
CA LEU A 91 1.88 -4.60 -6.06
C LEU A 91 3.07 -3.66 -6.35
N LEU A 92 3.75 -3.15 -5.32
CA LEU A 92 4.92 -2.27 -5.41
C LEU A 92 6.24 -3.04 -5.36
#